data_AF-A0A0B5IPN2-F1
#
_entry.id   AF-A0A0B5IPN2-F1
#
_cell.length_a   1.000
_cell.length_b   1.000
_cell.length_c   1.000
_cell.angle_alpha   90.00
_cell.angle_beta   90.00
_cell.angle_gamma   90.00
#
_symmetry.space_group_name_H-M   'P 1'
#
loop_
_entity.id
_entity.type
_entity.pdbx_description
1 polymer ?
#
loop_
_entity_poly.entity_id
_entity_poly.type
_entity_poly.pdbx_seq_one_letter_code
_entity_poly.pdbx_strand_id
1 'polypeptide(L)'
;MENPEIIIKLTPDEALVLSDWLEQVQMTDLSRLVDDAAVWAPLHRIAGTLDKSLPGIFTADYAERLEAARRRLHPAQDDDTSDHKRSDT
;
A
#
# COMPACT_ATOMS: atom_id res chain seq x y z
N MET A 1 30.26 -1.73 6.06
CA MET A 1 29.09 -1.49 6.93
C MET A 1 27.98 -2.31 6.35
N GLU A 2 27.45 -3.28 7.08
CA GLU A 2 26.25 -4.01 6.66
C GLU A 2 25.09 -3.04 6.82
N ASN A 3 24.51 -2.60 5.70
CA ASN A 3 23.27 -1.82 5.76
C ASN A 3 22.16 -2.83 6.05
N PRO A 4 21.54 -2.81 7.24
CA PRO A 4 20.51 -3.77 7.58
C PRO A 4 19.36 -3.65 6.58
N GLU A 5 18.99 -4.77 5.95
CA GLU A 5 17.82 -4.82 5.09
C GLU A 5 16.57 -4.60 5.94
N ILE A 6 15.78 -3.59 5.58
CA ILE A 6 14.49 -3.34 6.22
C ILE A 6 13.47 -4.26 5.55
N ILE A 7 13.00 -5.26 6.29
CA ILE A 7 11.97 -6.21 5.81
C ILE A 7 10.59 -5.67 6.19
N ILE A 8 9.81 -5.27 5.19
CA ILE A 8 8.41 -4.90 5.35
C ILE A 8 7.57 -6.13 5.02
N LYS A 9 6.83 -6.63 6.01
CA LYS A 9 5.87 -7.73 5.81
C LYS A 9 4.51 -7.14 5.50
N LEU A 10 3.97 -7.47 4.34
CA LEU A 10 2.65 -7.06 3.89
C LEU A 10 1.74 -8.28 3.87
N THR A 11 0.50 -8.10 4.30
CA THR A 11 -0.55 -9.07 4.05
C THR A 11 -0.86 -9.16 2.55
N PRO A 12 -1.48 -10.24 2.06
CA PRO A 12 -1.87 -10.35 0.66
C PRO A 12 -2.75 -9.18 0.19
N ASP A 13 -3.64 -8.69 1.06
CA ASP A 13 -4.55 -7.58 0.75
C ASP A 13 -3.78 -6.24 0.67
N GLU A 14 -2.85 -5.96 1.60
CA GLU A 14 -2.00 -4.77 1.56
C GLU A 14 -1.07 -4.77 0.35
N ALA A 15 -0.46 -5.92 0.05
CA ALA A 15 0.42 -6.09 -1.10
C ALA A 15 -0.33 -5.81 -2.41
N LEU A 16 -1.58 -6.27 -2.52
CA LEU A 16 -2.43 -6.05 -3.70
C LEU A 16 -2.78 -4.56 -3.88
N VAL A 17 -3.23 -3.90 -2.82
CA VAL A 17 -3.60 -2.47 -2.86
C VAL A 17 -2.38 -1.58 -3.12
N LEU A 18 -1.24 -1.89 -2.52
CA LEU A 18 -0.01 -1.14 -2.72
C LEU A 18 0.53 -1.31 -4.15
N SER A 19 0.46 -2.51 -4.70
CA SER A 19 0.85 -2.80 -6.09
C SER A 19 0.00 -2.00 -7.09
N ASP A 20 -1.32 -2.00 -6.89
CA ASP A 20 -2.27 -1.25 -7.73
C ASP A 20 -1.98 0.26 -7.72
N TRP A 21 -1.78 0.82 -6.52
CA TRP A 21 -1.46 2.23 -6.36
C TRP A 21 -0.13 2.56 -7.05
N LEU A 22 0.91 1.72 -6.89
CA LEU A 22 2.20 1.92 -7.55
C LEU A 22 2.11 1.89 -9.07
N GLU A 23 1.25 1.05 -9.64
CA GLU A 23 0.99 1.04 -11.09
C GLU A 23 0.30 2.33 -11.55
N GLN A 24 -0.78 2.73 -10.87
CA GLN A 24 -1.49 3.98 -11.18
C GLN A 24 -0.59 5.20 -11.07
N VAL A 25 0.28 5.20 -10.05
CA VAL A 25 1.23 6.27 -9.80
C VAL A 25 2.31 6.32 -10.89
N GLN A 26 2.79 5.19 -11.41
CA GLN A 26 3.68 5.16 -12.57
C GLN A 26 3.02 5.58 -13.89
N MET A 27 1.72 5.26 -14.06
CA MET A 27 0.94 5.70 -15.22
C MET A 27 0.60 7.20 -15.17
N THR A 28 0.44 7.73 -13.96
CA THR A 28 0.33 9.17 -13.73
C THR A 28 1.73 9.80 -13.66
N ASP A 29 1.80 11.12 -13.77
CA ASP A 29 3.09 11.81 -13.77
C ASP A 29 3.70 11.80 -12.36
N LEU A 30 4.32 10.67 -12.00
CA LEU A 30 4.93 10.41 -10.69
C LEU A 30 5.98 11.46 -10.32
N SER A 31 6.58 12.10 -11.32
CA SER A 31 7.51 13.20 -11.10
C SER A 31 6.88 14.33 -10.27
N ARG A 32 5.57 14.56 -10.38
CA ARG A 32 4.86 15.55 -9.55
C ARG A 32 4.59 15.10 -8.12
N LEU A 33 4.62 13.79 -7.86
CA LEU A 33 4.33 13.22 -6.54
C LEU A 33 5.61 12.96 -5.75
N VAL A 34 6.70 12.62 -6.46
CA VAL A 34 8.01 12.30 -5.89
C VAL A 34 9.10 12.92 -6.78
N ASP A 35 9.59 14.09 -6.36
CA ASP A 35 10.68 14.83 -7.04
C ASP A 35 12.07 14.22 -6.76
N ASP A 36 12.19 13.32 -5.77
CA ASP A 36 13.48 12.78 -5.32
C ASP A 36 13.79 11.40 -5.95
N ALA A 37 14.87 11.36 -6.74
CA ALA A 37 15.40 10.15 -7.35
C ALA A 37 15.81 9.07 -6.33
N ALA A 38 16.19 9.46 -5.10
CA ALA A 38 16.52 8.53 -4.03
C ALA A 38 15.30 7.73 -3.53
N VAL A 39 14.10 8.27 -3.70
CA VAL A 39 12.83 7.59 -3.38
C VAL A 39 12.37 6.73 -4.56
N TRP A 40 12.73 7.13 -5.79
CA TRP A 40 12.37 6.44 -7.02
C TRP A 40 12.95 5.02 -7.10
N ALA A 41 14.24 4.85 -6.80
CA ALA A 41 14.90 3.55 -6.89
C ALA A 41 14.34 2.50 -5.90
N PRO A 42 14.09 2.84 -4.61
CA PRO A 42 13.39 1.96 -3.67
C PRO A 42 11.94 1.67 -4.09
N LEU A 43 11.18 2.66 -4.56
CA LEU A 43 9.80 2.46 -5.02
C LEU A 43 9.73 1.46 -6.17
N HIS A 44 10.59 1.61 -7.18
CA HIS A 44 10.67 0.66 -8.29
C HIS A 44 11.08 -0.74 -7.84
N ARG A 45 11.98 -0.85 -6.84
CA ARG A 45 12.35 -2.14 -6.26
C ARG A 45 11.16 -2.80 -5.55
N ILE A 46 10.39 -2.03 -4.78
CA ILE A 46 9.19 -2.52 -4.09
C ILE A 46 8.14 -2.95 -5.10
N ALA A 47 7.84 -2.13 -6.10
CA ALA A 47 6.91 -2.45 -7.19
C ALA A 47 7.30 -3.75 -7.90
N GLY A 48 8.56 -3.86 -8.35
CA GLY A 48 9.05 -5.08 -9.01
C GLY A 48 9.11 -6.31 -8.11
N THR A 49 9.19 -6.14 -6.79
CA THR A 49 9.13 -7.25 -5.82
C THR A 49 7.69 -7.71 -5.61
N LEU A 50 6.75 -6.76 -5.54
CA LEU A 50 5.31 -7.03 -5.44
C LEU A 50 4.79 -7.74 -6.70
N ASP A 51 5.14 -7.23 -7.89
CA ASP A 51 4.78 -7.84 -9.18
C ASP A 51 5.19 -9.32 -9.28
N LYS A 52 6.38 -9.65 -8.77
CA LYS A 52 6.89 -11.03 -8.75
C LYS A 52 6.23 -11.90 -7.69
N SER A 53 5.87 -11.31 -6.55
CA SER A 53 5.35 -12.04 -5.39
C SER A 53 3.84 -12.28 -5.46
N LEU A 54 3.14 -11.48 -6.27
CA LEU A 54 1.70 -11.60 -6.50
C LEU A 54 1.44 -12.17 -7.91
N PRO A 55 1.51 -13.49 -8.15
CA PRO A 55 1.11 -14.05 -9.44
C PRO A 55 -0.38 -13.82 -9.79
N GLY A 56 -1.17 -13.34 -8.82
CA GLY A 56 -2.60 -13.06 -8.95
C GLY A 56 -2.98 -11.66 -9.47
N ILE A 57 -2.03 -10.79 -9.84
CA ILE A 57 -2.38 -9.46 -10.43
C ILE A 57 -2.93 -9.61 -11.86
N PHE A 58 -2.60 -10.73 -12.52
CA PHE A 58 -3.01 -11.02 -13.89
C PHE A 58 -4.30 -11.84 -14.00
N THR A 59 -5.01 -12.08 -12.89
CA THR A 59 -6.24 -12.85 -12.92
C THR A 59 -7.42 -11.96 -13.31
N ALA A 60 -8.38 -12.52 -14.07
CA ALA A 60 -9.54 -11.74 -14.57
C ALA A 60 -10.42 -11.17 -13.45
N ASP A 61 -10.30 -11.70 -12.22
CA ASP A 61 -10.97 -11.24 -11.00
C ASP A 61 -10.13 -10.23 -10.18
N TYR A 62 -9.02 -9.72 -10.73
CA TYR A 62 -8.12 -8.77 -10.06
C TYR A 62 -8.86 -7.57 -9.45
N ALA A 63 -9.76 -6.94 -10.22
CA ALA A 63 -10.52 -5.78 -9.77
C ALA A 63 -11.44 -6.11 -8.58
N GLU A 64 -12.10 -7.27 -8.58
CA GLU A 64 -12.97 -7.69 -7.48
C GLU A 64 -12.16 -8.00 -6.22
N ARG A 65 -10.99 -8.62 -6.38
CA ARG A 65 -10.07 -8.92 -5.28
C ARG A 65 -9.47 -7.64 -4.69
N LEU A 66 -9.12 -6.68 -5.53
CA LEU A 66 -8.64 -5.37 -5.10
C LEU A 66 -9.70 -4.63 -4.29
N GLU A 67 -10.94 -4.58 -4.77
CA GLU A 67 -12.05 -3.94 -4.06
C GLU A 67 -12.42 -4.68 -2.76
N ALA A 68 -12.31 -6.01 -2.73
CA ALA A 68 -12.48 -6.79 -1.51
C ALA A 68 -11.34 -6.52 -0.51
N ALA A 69 -10.10 -6.45 -0.97
CA ALA A 69 -8.93 -6.13 -0.16
C ALA A 69 -9.04 -4.72 0.42
N ARG A 70 -9.36 -3.71 -0.41
CA ARG A 70 -9.61 -2.34 0.04
C ARG A 70 -10.67 -2.30 1.13
N ARG A 71 -11.83 -2.95 0.93
CA ARG A 71 -12.89 -3.03 1.95
C ARG A 71 -12.44 -3.69 3.26
N ARG A 72 -11.59 -4.72 3.20
CA ARG A 72 -11.05 -5.39 4.40
C ARG A 72 -9.98 -4.57 5.12
N LEU A 73 -9.25 -3.73 4.39
CA LEU A 73 -8.28 -2.78 4.96
C LEU A 73 -8.94 -1.48 5.45
N HIS A 74 -10.17 -1.22 5.01
CA HIS A 74 -11.05 -0.14 5.48
C HIS A 74 -12.17 -0.59 6.45
N PRO A 75 -11.94 -1.42 7.49
CA PRO A 75 -12.95 -1.60 8.51
C PRO A 75 -12.80 -0.45 9.51
N ALA A 76 -13.66 0.57 9.39
CA ALA A 76 -13.88 1.62 10.38
C ALA A 76 -12.62 2.37 10.88
N GLN A 77 -12.33 3.53 10.28
CA GLN A 77 -11.81 4.67 11.04
C GLN A 77 -12.87 5.28 11.98
N ASP A 78 -14.01 4.62 12.16
CA ASP A 78 -15.18 5.15 12.87
C ASP A 78 -15.29 4.68 14.34
N ASP A 79 -14.29 4.03 14.92
CA ASP A 79 -14.41 3.52 16.30
C ASP A 79 -13.18 3.72 17.22
N ASP A 80 -12.52 4.89 17.14
CA ASP A 80 -11.67 5.35 18.27
C ASP A 80 -11.62 6.89 18.43
N THR A 81 -12.75 7.58 18.23
CA THR A 81 -12.96 8.92 18.81
C THR A 81 -14.33 9.03 19.49
N SER A 82 -14.79 7.94 20.11
CA SER A 82 -15.84 8.03 21.13
C SER A 82 -15.23 7.85 22.51
N ASP A 83 -15.39 8.91 23.30
CA ASP A 83 -15.33 8.94 24.76
C ASP A 83 -14.02 9.35 25.45
N HIS A 84 -13.65 10.63 25.30
CA HIS A 84 -13.02 11.36 26.41
C HIS A 84 -14.07 12.18 27.18
N LYS A 85 -15.02 11.49 27.81
CA LYS A 85 -15.75 12.05 28.95
C LYS A 85 -14.84 12.05 30.18
N ARG A 86 -14.11 13.15 30.38
CA ARG A 86 -13.72 13.65 31.70
C ARG A 86 -14.37 15.03 31.83
N SER A 87 -15.56 15.14 32.43
CA SER A 87 -15.78 15.24 33.88
C SER A 87 -14.73 16.13 34.55
N ASP A 88 -15.02 17.42 34.62
CA ASP A 88 -14.70 18.33 35.75
C ASP A 88 -15.73 19.46 35.64
N THR A 89 -16.79 19.45 36.46
CA THR A 89 -16.88 20.06 37.82
C THR A 89 -16.57 21.54 37.82
#